data_AF-A0A7D9JQ76-F1
#
_entry.id   AF-A0A7D9JQ76-F1
#
_cell.length_a   1.000
_cell.length_b   1.000
_cell.length_c   1.000
_cell.angle_alpha   90.00
_cell.angle_beta   90.00
_cell.angle_gamma   90.00
#
_symmetry.space_group_name_H-M   'P 1'
#
loop_
_entity.id
_entity.type
_entity.pdbx_description
1 polymer ?
#
loop_
_entity_poly.entity_id
_entity_poly.type
_entity_poly.pdbx_seq_one_letter_code
_entity_poly.pdbx_strand_id
1 'polypeptide(L)'
;KSDSETKERLAKVEEQNSALNSRVIDLQARSMRDNLMFYNLPEHEDENTNNLIHNLLQEQLGISDAKTIKIDRSHRIGRGTPGSRRPRAIVAKFNFYPDKERILANTERLKGTGIAISEQFPE
;
A
#
# COMPACT_ATOMS: atom_id res chain seq x y z
N LYS A 1 14.29 47.06 9.32
CA LYS A 1 14.85 46.53 8.05
C LYS A 1 15.04 45.02 8.12
N SER A 2 15.68 44.46 9.16
CA SER A 2 15.82 43.00 9.34
C SER A 2 14.48 42.26 9.32
N ASP A 3 13.47 42.71 10.08
CA ASP A 3 12.20 41.97 10.20
C ASP A 3 11.41 41.86 8.89
N SER A 4 11.57 42.84 7.98
CA SER A 4 10.94 42.81 6.65
C SER A 4 11.63 41.77 5.76
N GLU A 5 12.96 41.74 5.80
CA GLU A 5 13.76 40.77 5.04
C GLU A 5 13.55 39.35 5.59
N THR A 6 13.43 39.20 6.90
CA THR A 6 13.11 37.92 7.53
C THR A 6 11.72 37.42 7.11
N LYS A 7 10.70 38.30 7.06
CA LYS A 7 9.35 37.93 6.60
C LYS A 7 9.33 37.53 5.13
N GLU A 8 10.04 38.25 4.26
CA GLU A 8 10.13 37.92 2.84
C GLU A 8 10.83 36.57 2.61
N ARG A 9 11.94 36.32 3.32
CA ARG A 9 12.62 35.01 3.28
C ARG A 9 11.73 33.89 3.81
N LEU A 10 10.97 34.13 4.88
CA LEU A 10 10.05 33.13 5.43
C LEU A 10 8.96 32.76 4.42
N ALA A 11 8.30 33.74 3.81
CA ALA A 11 7.28 33.49 2.78
C ALA A 11 7.83 32.68 1.61
N LYS A 12 9.05 33.00 1.14
CA LYS A 12 9.71 32.24 0.07
C LYS A 12 10.03 30.80 0.48
N VAL A 13 10.47 30.58 1.72
CA VAL A 13 10.74 29.23 2.24
C VAL A 13 9.45 28.43 2.39
N GLU A 14 8.37 29.05 2.87
CA GLU A 14 7.05 28.42 2.97
C GLU A 14 6.50 28.02 1.59
N GLU A 15 6.65 28.89 0.59
CA GLU A 15 6.29 28.60 -0.80
C GLU A 15 7.10 27.41 -1.34
N GLN A 16 8.42 27.42 -1.16
CA GLN A 16 9.30 26.32 -1.59
C GLN A 16 8.96 25.01 -0.88
N ASN A 17 8.68 25.04 0.41
CA ASN A 17 8.30 23.86 1.20
C ASN A 17 6.97 23.27 0.70
N SER A 18 5.98 24.12 0.42
CA SER A 18 4.70 23.70 -0.18
C SER A 18 4.90 23.05 -1.55
N ALA A 19 5.73 23.65 -2.41
CA ALA A 19 6.04 23.11 -3.73
C ALA A 19 6.81 21.77 -3.64
N LEU A 20 7.74 21.65 -2.70
CA LEU A 20 8.48 20.40 -2.46
C LEU A 20 7.57 19.30 -1.93
N ASN A 21 6.71 19.59 -0.96
CA ASN A 21 5.74 18.62 -0.41
C ASN A 21 4.80 18.10 -1.50
N SER A 22 4.32 19.00 -2.37
CA SER A 22 3.48 18.61 -3.51
C SER A 22 4.21 17.66 -4.47
N ARG A 23 5.51 17.88 -4.73
CA ARG A 23 6.33 16.97 -5.54
C ARG A 23 6.58 15.63 -4.85
N VAL A 24 6.79 15.63 -3.54
CA VAL A 24 6.96 14.40 -2.76
C VAL A 24 5.70 13.53 -2.83
N ILE A 25 4.52 14.12 -2.63
CA ILE A 25 3.24 13.41 -2.71
C ILE A 25 3.02 12.83 -4.10
N ASP A 26 3.28 13.59 -5.17
CA ASP A 26 3.16 13.11 -6.55
C ASP A 26 4.12 11.94 -6.85
N LEU A 27 5.38 12.02 -6.39
CA LEU A 27 6.34 10.94 -6.53
C LEU A 27 5.93 9.69 -5.76
N GLN A 28 5.44 9.84 -4.53
CA GLN A 28 4.90 8.73 -3.74
C GLN A 28 3.70 8.10 -4.42
N ALA A 29 2.74 8.90 -4.89
CA ALA A 29 1.55 8.40 -5.58
C ALA A 29 1.90 7.61 -6.85
N ARG A 30 2.87 8.08 -7.63
CA ARG A 30 3.38 7.35 -8.82
C ARG A 30 4.08 6.06 -8.44
N SER A 31 4.86 6.06 -7.35
CA SER A 31 5.58 4.88 -6.87
C SER A 31 4.64 3.80 -6.34
N MET A 32 3.53 4.21 -5.70
CA MET A 32 2.57 3.36 -5.00
C MET A 32 1.38 2.92 -5.86
N ARG A 33 1.22 3.45 -7.08
CA ARG A 33 0.02 3.23 -7.91
C ARG A 33 -0.30 1.76 -8.22
N ASP A 34 0.74 0.94 -8.32
CA ASP A 34 0.62 -0.50 -8.60
C ASP A 34 0.61 -1.35 -7.31
N ASN A 35 0.49 -0.70 -6.15
CA ASN A 35 0.52 -1.39 -4.86
C ASN A 35 -0.89 -1.57 -4.31
N LEU A 36 -1.15 -2.76 -3.76
CA LEU A 36 -2.31 -3.03 -2.92
C LEU A 36 -1.88 -3.33 -1.49
N MET A 37 -2.74 -2.94 -0.56
CA MET A 37 -2.65 -3.21 0.86
C MET A 37 -3.63 -4.34 1.21
N PHE A 38 -3.15 -5.34 1.94
CA PHE A 38 -3.92 -6.48 2.41
C PHE A 38 -3.96 -6.47 3.93
N TYR A 39 -5.15 -6.43 4.49
CA TYR A 39 -5.38 -6.29 5.93
C TYR A 39 -5.98 -7.56 6.51
N ASN A 40 -5.68 -7.80 7.79
CA ASN A 40 -6.24 -8.90 8.58
C ASN A 40 -5.94 -10.31 8.05
N LEU A 41 -4.87 -10.46 7.25
CA LEU A 41 -4.31 -11.77 6.92
C LEU A 41 -3.57 -12.33 8.13
N PRO A 42 -3.83 -13.58 8.58
CA PRO A 42 -3.07 -14.23 9.63
C PRO A 42 -1.57 -14.11 9.39
N GLU A 43 -0.82 -13.78 10.43
CA GLU A 43 0.61 -13.55 10.38
C GLU A 43 1.34 -14.68 11.10
N HIS A 44 2.34 -15.27 10.44
CA HIS A 44 3.15 -16.35 10.96
C HIS A 44 4.64 -16.04 10.83
N GLU A 45 5.46 -16.66 11.68
CA GLU A 45 6.92 -16.64 11.50
C GLU A 45 7.29 -17.32 10.18
N ASP A 46 8.28 -16.75 9.48
CA ASP A 46 8.81 -17.23 8.19
C ASP A 46 7.75 -17.43 7.07
N GLU A 47 6.67 -16.65 7.11
CA GLU A 47 5.64 -16.71 6.08
C GLU A 47 6.13 -16.23 4.70
N ASN A 48 5.57 -16.83 3.65
CA ASN A 48 5.72 -16.32 2.29
C ASN A 48 4.50 -15.47 1.93
N THR A 49 4.67 -14.15 1.95
CA THR A 49 3.59 -13.19 1.67
C THR A 49 3.03 -13.30 0.24
N ASN A 50 3.85 -13.70 -0.75
CA ASN A 50 3.34 -13.96 -2.11
C ASN A 50 2.36 -15.14 -2.10
N ASN A 51 2.72 -16.25 -1.43
CA ASN A 51 1.84 -17.41 -1.34
C ASN A 51 0.53 -17.09 -0.62
N LEU A 52 0.58 -16.32 0.47
CA LEU A 52 -0.62 -15.86 1.18
C LEU A 52 -1.54 -15.05 0.25
N ILE A 53 -0.98 -14.13 -0.52
CA ILE A 53 -1.75 -13.35 -1.49
C ILE A 53 -2.34 -14.27 -2.56
N HIS A 54 -1.56 -15.14 -3.21
CA HIS A 54 -2.07 -16.04 -4.24
C HIS A 54 -3.21 -16.94 -3.74
N ASN A 55 -3.05 -17.50 -2.53
CA ASN A 55 -4.09 -18.33 -1.91
C ASN A 55 -5.36 -17.50 -1.64
N LEU A 56 -5.23 -16.29 -1.09
CA LEU A 56 -6.35 -15.38 -0.89
C LEU A 56 -7.09 -15.08 -2.20
N LEU A 57 -6.34 -14.73 -3.25
CA LEU A 57 -6.90 -14.41 -4.57
C LEU A 57 -7.64 -15.60 -5.18
N GLN A 58 -7.10 -16.80 -5.03
CA GLN A 58 -7.69 -18.02 -5.56
C GLN A 58 -8.93 -18.45 -4.77
N GLU A 59 -8.81 -18.53 -3.44
CA GLU A 59 -9.80 -19.13 -2.56
C GLU A 59 -10.96 -18.17 -2.23
N GLN A 60 -10.66 -16.89 -1.99
CA GLN A 60 -11.65 -15.92 -1.53
C GLN A 60 -12.15 -15.01 -2.66
N LEU A 61 -11.28 -14.63 -3.60
CA LEU A 61 -11.68 -13.79 -4.74
C LEU A 61 -12.09 -14.60 -5.97
N GLY A 62 -11.87 -15.91 -5.99
CA GLY A 62 -12.26 -16.78 -7.10
C GLY A 62 -11.43 -16.57 -8.38
N ILE A 63 -10.21 -16.02 -8.25
CA ILE A 63 -9.29 -15.83 -9.37
C ILE A 63 -8.57 -17.16 -9.62
N SER A 64 -9.11 -17.98 -10.52
CA SER A 64 -8.62 -19.35 -10.77
C SER A 64 -7.15 -19.41 -11.22
N ASP A 65 -6.69 -18.38 -11.92
CA ASP A 65 -5.33 -18.21 -12.42
C ASP A 65 -4.47 -17.33 -11.50
N ALA A 66 -4.82 -17.16 -10.22
CA ALA A 66 -4.10 -16.27 -9.30
C ALA A 66 -2.58 -16.46 -9.26
N LYS A 67 -2.07 -17.67 -9.52
CA LYS A 67 -0.62 -17.97 -9.58
C LYS A 67 0.11 -17.37 -10.79
N THR A 68 -0.60 -16.94 -11.83
CA THR A 68 0.01 -16.29 -13.00
C THR A 68 0.23 -14.80 -12.78
N ILE A 69 -0.51 -14.18 -11.85
CA ILE A 69 -0.37 -12.77 -11.47
C ILE A 69 1.03 -12.55 -10.91
N LYS A 70 1.79 -11.63 -11.50
CA LYS A 70 3.16 -11.36 -11.07
C LYS A 70 3.17 -10.32 -9.94
N ILE A 71 3.73 -10.72 -8.80
CA ILE A 71 4.02 -9.84 -7.67
C ILE A 71 5.51 -9.53 -7.69
N ASP A 72 5.87 -8.26 -7.91
CA ASP A 72 7.27 -7.81 -7.94
C ASP A 72 7.89 -7.89 -6.54
N ARG A 73 7.13 -7.46 -5.52
CA ARG A 73 7.55 -7.49 -4.12
C ARG A 73 6.33 -7.49 -3.21
N SER A 74 6.35 -8.29 -2.15
CA SER A 74 5.41 -8.17 -1.04
C SER A 74 6.09 -8.30 0.30
N HIS A 75 5.56 -7.64 1.33
CA HIS A 75 6.06 -7.71 2.71
C HIS A 75 5.06 -7.11 3.71
N ARG A 76 5.16 -7.51 4.98
CA ARG A 76 4.43 -6.88 6.09
C ARG A 76 4.96 -5.47 6.36
N ILE A 77 4.06 -4.50 6.59
CA ILE A 77 4.39 -3.13 6.97
C ILE A 77 4.28 -2.96 8.50
N GLY A 78 5.20 -2.17 9.05
CA GLY A 78 5.20 -1.78 10.46
C GLY A 78 6.03 -2.72 11.33
N ARG A 79 6.23 -2.29 12.58
CA ARG A 79 7.04 -3.05 13.55
C ARG A 79 6.24 -4.24 14.07
N GLY A 80 6.82 -5.43 13.96
CA GLY A 80 6.29 -6.61 14.63
C GLY A 80 6.29 -6.37 16.13
N THR A 81 5.14 -6.47 16.78
CA THR A 81 5.02 -6.31 18.23
C THR A 81 4.77 -7.68 18.83
N PRO A 82 5.71 -8.24 19.61
CA PRO A 82 5.54 -9.54 20.25
C PRO A 82 4.24 -9.58 21.06
N GLY A 83 3.41 -10.60 20.84
CA GLY A 83 2.12 -10.76 21.51
C GLY A 83 0.98 -9.89 20.98
N SER A 84 1.18 -9.10 19.91
CA SER A 84 0.08 -8.41 19.23
C SER A 84 -0.90 -9.44 18.65
N ARG A 85 -2.20 -9.24 18.94
CA ARG A 85 -3.28 -10.02 18.33
C ARG A 85 -3.70 -9.49 16.96
N ARG A 86 -3.21 -8.31 16.57
CA ARG A 86 -3.54 -7.69 15.28
C ARG A 86 -2.40 -7.97 14.29
N PRO A 87 -2.66 -8.71 13.20
CA PRO A 87 -1.66 -8.95 12.19
C PRO A 87 -1.32 -7.65 11.45
N ARG A 88 -0.07 -7.52 11.03
CA ARG A 88 0.39 -6.39 10.21
C ARG A 88 -0.21 -6.47 8.81
N ALA A 89 -0.47 -5.32 8.19
CA ALA A 89 -0.89 -5.30 6.79
C ALA A 89 0.27 -5.75 5.88
N ILE A 90 -0.04 -6.42 4.77
CA ILE A 90 0.91 -6.69 3.70
C ILE A 90 0.76 -5.61 2.64
N VAL A 91 1.87 -5.02 2.17
CA VAL A 91 1.88 -4.31 0.89
C VAL A 91 2.44 -5.22 -0.17
N ALA A 92 1.82 -5.23 -1.34
CA ALA A 92 2.33 -5.92 -2.50
C ALA A 92 2.27 -5.03 -3.74
N LYS A 93 3.39 -5.00 -4.48
CA LYS A 93 3.51 -4.35 -5.77
C LYS A 93 3.22 -5.36 -6.88
N PHE A 94 2.25 -5.05 -7.73
CA PHE A 94 1.88 -5.85 -8.87
C PHE A 94 2.62 -5.37 -10.12
N ASN A 95 3.01 -6.32 -10.97
CA ASN A 95 3.75 -6.01 -12.18
C ASN A 95 2.86 -5.40 -13.28
N PHE A 96 1.59 -5.82 -13.33
CA PHE A 96 0.62 -5.45 -14.36
C PHE A 96 -0.60 -4.77 -13.74
N TYR A 97 -0.85 -3.53 -14.18
CA TYR A 97 -2.03 -2.75 -13.75
C TYR A 97 -3.37 -3.49 -13.94
N PRO A 98 -3.64 -4.20 -15.05
CA PRO A 98 -4.90 -4.93 -15.20
C PRO A 98 -5.13 -6.01 -14.14
N ASP A 99 -4.06 -6.67 -13.66
CA ASP A 99 -4.18 -7.67 -12.60
C ASP A 99 -4.59 -7.00 -11.28
N LYS A 100 -4.00 -5.83 -10.97
CA LYS A 100 -4.36 -5.01 -9.81
C LYS A 100 -5.85 -4.65 -9.83
N GLU A 101 -6.34 -4.15 -10.96
CA GLU A 101 -7.74 -3.75 -11.14
C GLU A 101 -8.68 -4.95 -11.04
N ARG A 102 -8.31 -6.10 -11.61
CA ARG A 102 -9.07 -7.34 -11.50
C ARG A 102 -9.20 -7.80 -10.06
N ILE A 103 -8.14 -7.67 -9.25
CA ILE A 103 -8.19 -7.96 -7.81
C ILE A 103 -9.18 -7.01 -7.12
N LEU A 104 -9.05 -5.70 -7.33
CA LEU A 104 -9.92 -4.68 -6.74
C LEU A 104 -11.40 -4.91 -7.08
N ALA A 105 -11.71 -5.24 -8.33
CA ALA A 105 -13.07 -5.51 -8.79
C ALA A 105 -13.73 -6.72 -8.11
N ASN A 106 -12.96 -7.63 -7.52
CA ASN A 106 -13.47 -8.82 -6.84
C ASN A 106 -13.45 -8.72 -5.30
N THR A 107 -13.05 -7.57 -4.74
CA THR A 107 -12.95 -7.37 -3.28
C THR A 107 -14.29 -7.47 -2.55
N GLU A 108 -15.40 -7.23 -3.24
CA GLU A 108 -16.77 -7.43 -2.75
C GLU A 108 -17.02 -8.85 -2.19
N ARG A 109 -16.30 -9.86 -2.71
CA ARG A 109 -16.36 -11.24 -2.23
C ARG A 109 -15.78 -11.42 -0.82
N LEU A 110 -14.98 -10.47 -0.34
CA LEU A 110 -14.40 -10.50 1.00
C LEU A 110 -15.36 -10.02 2.09
N LYS A 111 -16.54 -9.53 1.73
CA LYS A 111 -17.55 -9.09 2.71
C LYS A 111 -17.88 -10.22 3.69
N GLY A 112 -17.76 -9.92 4.98
CA GLY A 112 -18.00 -10.89 6.08
C GLY A 112 -16.81 -11.77 6.45
N THR A 113 -15.70 -11.76 5.68
CA THR A 113 -14.49 -12.53 6.01
C THR A 113 -13.60 -11.83 7.05
N GLY A 114 -13.77 -10.52 7.22
CA GLY A 114 -12.88 -9.68 8.04
C GLY A 114 -11.58 -9.27 7.33
N ILE A 115 -11.28 -9.82 6.15
CA ILE A 115 -10.15 -9.44 5.31
C ILE A 115 -10.55 -8.22 4.48
N ALA A 116 -9.61 -7.29 4.28
CA ALA A 116 -9.81 -6.14 3.41
C ALA A 116 -8.61 -5.96 2.47
N ILE A 117 -8.89 -5.43 1.28
CA ILE A 117 -7.89 -5.04 0.29
C ILE A 117 -8.18 -3.61 -0.12
N SER A 118 -7.15 -2.76 -0.19
CA SER A 118 -7.26 -1.38 -0.68
C SER A 118 -6.07 -1.01 -1.56
N GLU A 119 -6.20 0.08 -2.30
CA GLU A 119 -5.03 0.76 -2.87
C GLU A 119 -4.13 1.33 -1.77
N GLN A 120 -2.85 1.48 -2.08
CA GLN A 120 -1.91 2.23 -1.23
C GLN A 120 -1.89 3.70 -1.66
N PHE A 121 -2.06 4.60 -0.69
CA PHE A 121 -1.97 6.04 -0.90
C PHE A 121 -0.78 6.63 -0.12
N PRO A 122 -0.20 7.74 -0.59
CA PRO A 122 0.72 8.55 0.20
C PRO A 122 0.07 9.01 1.52
N GLU A 123 0.91 9.21 2.54
CA GLU A 123 0.53 9.83 3.81
C GLU A 123 0.47 11.36 3.72
#